data_AF-A0A352RTS2-F1
#
_entry.id   AF-A0A352RTS2-F1
#
_cell.length_a   1.000
_cell.length_b   1.000
_cell.length_c   1.000
_cell.angle_alpha   90.00
_cell.angle_beta   90.00
_cell.angle_gamma   90.00
#
_symmetry.space_group_name_H-M   'P 1'
#
loop_
_entity.id
_entity.type
_entity.pdbx_description
1 polymer ?
#
loop_
_entity_poly.entity_id
_entity_poly.type
_entity_poly.pdbx_seq_one_letter_code
_entity_poly.pdbx_strand_id
1 'polypeptide(L)'
;VPRASLVVVAAVLPMFGLPEAGILLVLGIDHILDMGRTVTNVLGNAIATTVVAKSEGAIGAPELSEEADTSEDSNAGLTPAQVLASK
;
A
#
# COMPACT_ATOMS: atom_id res chain seq x y z
N VAL A 1 10.69 -9.96 -3.25
CA VAL A 1 11.71 -11.03 -3.18
C VAL A 1 12.63 -10.70 -2.01
N PRO A 2 12.68 -11.55 -0.96
CA PRO A 2 13.51 -11.28 0.21
C PRO A 2 15.02 -11.30 -0.11
N ARG A 3 15.80 -10.43 0.55
CA ARG A 3 17.27 -10.33 0.49
C ARG A 3 17.87 -10.06 -0.90
N ALA A 4 17.07 -9.58 -1.85
CA ALA A 4 17.58 -9.16 -3.16
C ALA A 4 18.57 -7.97 -3.04
N SER A 5 18.44 -7.17 -1.97
CA SER A 5 19.39 -6.13 -1.56
C SER A 5 20.84 -6.61 -1.49
N LEU A 6 21.08 -7.71 -0.79
CA LEU A 6 22.44 -8.18 -0.53
C LEU A 6 23.11 -8.76 -1.76
N VAL A 7 22.34 -9.40 -2.65
CA VAL A 7 22.87 -9.91 -3.91
C VAL A 7 23.41 -8.75 -4.76
N VAL A 8 22.66 -7.65 -4.83
CA VAL A 8 23.08 -6.46 -5.56
C VAL A 8 24.29 -5.81 -4.89
N VAL A 9 24.29 -5.66 -3.56
CA VAL A 9 25.43 -5.07 -2.83
C VAL A 9 26.69 -5.91 -3.03
N ALA A 10 26.58 -7.25 -2.91
CA ALA A 10 27.68 -8.20 -3.14
C ALA A 10 28.29 -8.07 -4.55
N ALA A 11 27.45 -7.87 -5.57
CA ALA A 11 27.89 -7.69 -6.94
C ALA A 11 28.61 -6.34 -7.19
N VAL A 12 28.33 -5.31 -6.36
CA VAL A 12 28.84 -3.94 -6.56
C VAL A 12 30.13 -3.66 -5.79
N LEU A 13 30.38 -4.33 -4.66
CA LEU A 13 31.61 -4.11 -3.86
C LEU A 13 32.93 -4.18 -4.66
N PRO A 14 33.13 -5.15 -5.60
CA PRO A 14 34.35 -5.22 -6.38
C PRO A 14 34.58 -3.99 -7.27
N MET A 15 33.49 -3.31 -7.69
CA MET A 15 33.58 -2.11 -8.52
C MET A 15 34.23 -0.93 -7.78
N PHE A 16 34.21 -0.95 -6.45
CA PHE A 16 34.78 0.08 -5.58
C PHE A 16 36.03 -0.40 -4.83
N GLY A 17 36.54 -1.60 -5.13
CA GLY A 17 37.70 -2.17 -4.45
C GLY A 17 37.48 -2.46 -2.97
N LEU A 18 36.22 -2.66 -2.55
CA LEU A 18 35.85 -2.91 -1.17
C LEU A 18 35.92 -4.42 -0.84
N PRO A 19 36.44 -4.81 0.33
CA PRO A 19 36.55 -6.21 0.72
C PRO A 19 35.18 -6.83 1.00
N GLU A 20 35.02 -8.12 0.67
CA GLU A 20 33.74 -8.84 0.82
C GLU A 20 33.32 -8.97 2.29
N ALA A 21 34.29 -8.91 3.22
CA ALA A 21 34.05 -8.89 4.65
C ALA A 21 33.11 -7.74 5.10
N GLY A 22 33.03 -6.64 4.34
CA GLY A 22 32.10 -5.53 4.61
C GLY A 22 30.62 -5.91 4.52
N ILE A 23 30.28 -6.96 3.75
CA ILE A 23 28.91 -7.49 3.64
C ILE A 23 28.41 -8.00 4.99
N LEU A 24 29.28 -8.58 5.81
CA LEU A 24 28.91 -9.15 7.11
C LEU A 24 28.37 -8.08 8.06
N LEU A 25 28.84 -6.84 7.93
CA LEU A 25 28.34 -5.70 8.70
C LEU A 25 26.90 -5.36 8.31
N VAL A 26 26.61 -5.36 7.02
CA VAL A 26 25.26 -5.06 6.46
C VAL A 26 24.29 -6.21 6.73
N LEU A 27 24.79 -7.45 6.77
CA LEU A 27 23.99 -8.66 7.06
C LEU A 27 23.18 -8.53 8.36
N GLY A 28 23.75 -7.88 9.39
CA GLY A 28 23.11 -7.69 10.69
C GLY A 28 21.89 -6.77 10.66
N ILE A 29 21.85 -5.82 9.72
CA ILE A 29 20.73 -4.86 9.59
C ILE A 29 19.85 -5.12 8.36
N ASP A 30 20.25 -6.06 7.48
CA ASP A 30 19.57 -6.33 6.21
C ASP A 30 18.07 -6.60 6.39
N HIS A 31 17.67 -7.25 7.48
CA HIS A 31 16.25 -7.53 7.71
C HIS A 31 15.41 -6.25 7.79
N ILE A 32 15.88 -5.22 8.51
CA ILE A 32 15.19 -3.94 8.63
C ILE A 32 15.27 -3.17 7.30
N LEU A 33 16.44 -3.18 6.65
CA LEU A 33 16.65 -2.48 5.38
C LEU A 33 15.81 -3.06 4.23
N ASP A 34 15.69 -4.39 4.16
CA ASP A 34 14.93 -5.10 3.12
C ASP A 34 13.41 -4.93 3.33
N MET A 35 12.95 -4.93 4.59
CA MET A 35 11.57 -4.56 4.91
C MET A 35 11.28 -3.09 4.59
N GLY A 36 12.18 -2.16 4.97
CA GLY A 36 12.04 -0.75 4.65
C GLY A 36 11.93 -0.48 3.15
N ARG A 37 12.74 -1.18 2.34
CA ARG A 37 12.65 -1.13 0.87
C ARG A 37 11.29 -1.62 0.36
N THR A 38 10.77 -2.71 0.92
CA THR A 38 9.46 -3.23 0.50
C THR A 38 8.36 -2.22 0.83
N VAL A 39 8.42 -1.59 2.00
CA VAL A 39 7.48 -0.54 2.41
C VAL A 39 7.53 0.65 1.46
N THR A 40 8.72 1.17 1.13
CA THR A 40 8.83 2.32 0.24
C THR A 40 8.38 2.01 -1.18
N ASN A 41 8.63 0.78 -1.68
CA ASN A 41 8.15 0.35 -2.99
C ASN A 41 6.61 0.30 -3.04
N VAL A 42 5.97 -0.26 -2.01
CA VAL A 42 4.50 -0.32 -1.93
C VAL A 42 3.89 1.08 -1.76
N LEU A 43 4.47 1.89 -0.87
CA LEU A 43 4.03 3.26 -0.63
C LEU A 43 4.14 4.13 -1.89
N GLY A 44 5.26 4.03 -2.61
CA GLY A 44 5.47 4.74 -3.87
C GLY A 44 4.44 4.37 -4.93
N ASN A 45 4.13 3.08 -5.08
CA ASN A 45 3.08 2.61 -5.98
C ASN A 45 1.70 3.15 -5.56
N ALA A 46 1.34 3.09 -4.28
CA ALA A 46 0.06 3.58 -3.79
C ALA A 46 -0.12 5.09 -4.04
N ILE A 47 0.92 5.89 -3.77
CA ILE A 47 0.91 7.33 -4.03
C ILE A 47 0.82 7.59 -5.52
N ALA A 48 1.65 6.93 -6.34
CA ALA A 48 1.63 7.09 -7.79
C ALA A 48 0.27 6.74 -8.38
N THR A 49 -0.34 5.62 -7.96
CA THR A 49 -1.70 5.23 -8.39
C THR A 49 -2.73 6.28 -8.00
N THR A 50 -2.69 6.80 -6.78
CA THR A 50 -3.63 7.85 -6.34
C THR A 50 -3.46 9.14 -7.15
N VAL A 51 -2.21 9.56 -7.38
CA VAL A 51 -1.91 10.77 -8.16
C VAL A 51 -2.40 10.59 -9.60
N VAL A 52 -2.10 9.46 -10.24
CA VAL A 52 -2.53 9.15 -11.60
C VAL A 52 -4.06 9.06 -11.70
N ALA A 53 -4.70 8.38 -10.75
CA ALA A 53 -6.15 8.27 -10.74
C ALA A 53 -6.82 9.66 -10.58
N LYS A 54 -6.24 10.56 -9.78
CA LYS A 54 -6.74 11.93 -9.65
C LYS A 54 -6.51 12.75 -10.94
N SER A 55 -5.36 12.60 -11.59
CA SER A 55 -5.06 13.34 -12.83
C SER A 55 -5.93 12.88 -14.01
N GLU A 56 -6.26 11.59 -14.08
CA GLU A 56 -7.17 11.02 -15.09
C GLU A 56 -8.66 11.24 -14.75
N GLY A 57 -8.96 11.92 -13.63
CA GLY A 57 -10.34 12.13 -13.17
C GLY A 57 -11.05 10.85 -12.71
N ALA A 58 -10.32 9.76 -12.50
CA ALA A 58 -10.85 8.46 -12.06
C ALA A 58 -11.20 8.43 -10.56
N ILE A 59 -10.64 9.35 -9.76
CA ILE A 59 -11.07 9.60 -8.36
C ILE A 59 -11.39 11.08 -8.17
N GLY A 60 -12.64 11.37 -7.81
CA GLY A 60 -13.16 12.71 -7.52
C GLY A 60 -12.82 13.17 -6.10
N ALA A 61 -13.11 14.45 -5.80
CA ALA A 61 -12.97 15.00 -4.45
C ALA A 61 -13.67 14.07 -3.43
N PRO A 62 -13.07 13.83 -2.26
CA PRO A 62 -13.71 13.00 -1.24
C PRO A 62 -15.06 13.65 -0.92
N GLU A 63 -16.16 12.98 -1.24
CA GLU A 63 -17.36 13.19 -0.46
C GLU A 63 -16.96 12.80 0.95
N LEU A 64 -16.93 13.79 1.84
CA LEU A 64 -16.81 13.59 3.28
C LEU A 64 -18.08 12.84 3.70
N SER A 65 -18.14 11.54 3.46
CA SER A 65 -19.04 10.68 4.21
C SER A 65 -18.44 10.61 5.61
N GLU A 66 -19.10 11.30 6.53
CA GLU A 66 -19.02 10.98 7.95
C GLU A 66 -19.51 9.52 8.12
N GLU A 67 -18.69 8.53 7.81
CA GLU A 67 -18.89 7.19 8.34
C GLU A 67 -18.43 7.21 9.81
N ALA A 68 -19.30 7.80 10.64
CA ALA A 68 -19.43 7.39 12.02
C ALA A 68 -19.85 5.91 12.01
N ASP A 69 -18.94 5.08 12.50
CA ASP A 69 -19.13 3.69 12.88
C ASP A 69 -20.53 3.44 13.49
N THR A 70 -21.45 2.93 12.68
CA THR A 70 -22.67 2.27 13.15
C THR A 70 -22.83 0.98 12.36
N SER A 71 -22.22 -0.06 12.91
CA SER A 71 -22.51 -1.44 12.59
C SER A 71 -23.91 -1.80 13.12
N GLU A 72 -24.94 -1.74 12.28
CA GLU A 72 -26.17 -2.51 12.50
C GLU A 72 -26.68 -3.12 11.18
N ASP A 73 -26.46 -4.44 11.07
CA ASP A 73 -27.19 -5.36 10.20
C ASP A 73 -28.71 -5.21 10.41
N SER A 74 -29.49 -5.28 9.32
CA SER A 74 -30.73 -6.09 9.18
C SER A 74 -31.79 -5.42 8.29
N ASN A 75 -32.07 -6.08 7.17
CA ASN A 75 -33.33 -6.06 6.40
C ASN A 75 -34.60 -5.52 7.13
N ALA A 76 -35.13 -4.39 6.66
CA ALA A 76 -36.55 -4.02 6.75
C ALA A 76 -36.88 -3.18 5.50
N GLY A 77 -37.57 -3.71 4.50
CA GLY A 77 -39.01 -3.91 4.56
C GLY A 77 -39.70 -2.63 4.10
N LEU A 78 -40.19 -2.61 2.86
CA LEU A 78 -40.90 -1.47 2.25
C LEU A 78 -41.91 -0.85 3.23
N THR A 79 -41.95 0.47 3.29
CA THR A 79 -42.86 1.22 4.16
C THR A 79 -44.33 0.95 3.79
N PRO A 80 -45.27 0.97 4.75
CA PRO A 80 -46.71 0.78 4.50
C PRO A 80 -47.29 1.73 3.43
N ALA A 81 -46.65 2.87 3.22
CA ALA A 81 -47.01 3.84 2.20
C ALA A 81 -46.85 3.31 0.77
N GLN A 82 -45.88 2.41 0.51
CA GLN A 82 -45.65 1.87 -0.83
C GLN A 82 -46.61 0.74 -1.23
N VAL A 83 -47.33 0.14 -0.27
CA VAL A 83 -48.29 -0.93 -0.56
C VAL A 83 -49.66 -0.37 -0.98
N LEU A 84 -50.02 0.84 -0.52
CA LEU A 84 -51.36 1.41 -0.76
C LEU A 84 -51.54 2.13 -2.10
N ALA A 85 -50.45 2.37 -2.84
CA ALA A 85 -50.49 3.06 -4.14
C ALA A 85 -50.71 2.12 -5.34
N SER A 86 -50.84 0.80 -5.12
CA SER A 86 -50.94 -0.22 -6.19
C SER A 86 -52.26 -1.01 -6.18
N LYS A 87 -53.33 -0.49 -5.57
CA LYS A 87 -54.67 -1.09 -5.68
C LYS A 87 -55.77 -0.05 -5.88
#